data_AF-A0A956XMT1-F1
#
_entry.id   AF-A0A956XMT1-F1
#
_cell.length_a   1.000
_cell.length_b   1.000
_cell.length_c   1.000
_cell.angle_alpha   90.00
_cell.angle_beta   90.00
_cell.angle_gamma   90.00
#
_symmetry.space_group_name_H-M   'P 1'
#
loop_
_entity.id
_entity.type
_entity.pdbx_description
1 polymer ?
#
loop_
_entity_poly.entity_id
_entity_poly.type
_entity_poly.pdbx_seq_one_letter_code
_entity_poly.pdbx_strand_id
1 'polypeptide(L)'
;MSNKYLIVGLGNPGRQYQNTRHNVGFWVVAELARRHNLSSPKSERKSYVLDGTIAGKRVIAAMPQTYMNLSGEAVRALVDFYKIPLENIIVVHDDLDTPLGTLRLRQTGGHGGQNGVRNIILHLGTQEFARVRFGIGRPNGKMTARDYVLQPFYDDDAILAEQVTSKAADAVEAWLTHGLDKAMSMFNGDINDTQTKPKTTPEDELKLARRAHELAPNDPKPLEKMAQVYRRLRQLDEAANAYLMMADVHARAARPKQQVAAWEQAVAIRPSLVDIQADIARAYEAEDNSKRATQRWLKLAAYYQDSGALEKAQQAVDEALRLNPQHPKALDMQAHLEQVLKPD
;
A
#
# COMPACT_ATOMS: atom_id res chain seq x y z
N MET A 1 -26.28 18.30 -28.33
CA MET A 1 -25.19 17.30 -28.21
C MET A 1 -25.58 16.26 -27.15
N SER A 2 -25.20 15.00 -27.30
CA SER A 2 -25.60 13.93 -26.37
C SER A 2 -24.95 14.12 -25.00
N ASN A 3 -25.72 14.13 -23.91
CA ASN A 3 -25.21 14.24 -22.53
C ASN A 3 -24.84 12.87 -21.93
N LYS A 4 -24.39 11.94 -22.78
CA LYS A 4 -24.07 10.56 -22.42
C LYS A 4 -22.56 10.36 -22.43
N TYR A 5 -22.11 9.52 -21.51
CA TYR A 5 -20.73 9.07 -21.38
C TYR A 5 -20.64 7.59 -21.75
N LEU A 6 -19.57 7.23 -22.43
CA LEU A 6 -19.28 5.84 -22.82
C LEU A 6 -18.06 5.35 -22.05
N ILE A 7 -18.24 4.32 -21.24
CA ILE A 7 -17.18 3.62 -20.54
C ILE A 7 -17.02 2.26 -21.22
N VAL A 8 -15.88 2.02 -21.86
CA VAL A 8 -15.61 0.75 -22.54
C VAL A 8 -14.59 -0.04 -21.74
N GLY A 9 -14.98 -1.22 -21.25
CA GLY A 9 -14.04 -2.19 -20.72
C GLY A 9 -13.60 -3.14 -21.81
N LEU A 10 -12.30 -3.27 -22.07
CA LEU A 10 -11.78 -4.22 -23.04
C LEU A 10 -11.60 -5.62 -22.44
N GLY A 11 -11.79 -6.65 -23.27
CA GLY A 11 -11.69 -8.06 -22.92
C GLY A 11 -12.04 -8.96 -24.09
N ASN A 12 -11.83 -10.27 -23.93
CA ASN A 12 -12.32 -11.29 -24.85
C ASN A 12 -13.60 -11.96 -24.32
N PRO A 13 -14.56 -12.29 -25.20
CA PRO A 13 -15.80 -12.98 -24.82
C PRO A 13 -15.57 -14.49 -24.62
N GLY A 14 -16.35 -15.08 -23.71
CA GLY A 14 -16.31 -16.52 -23.44
C GLY A 14 -15.71 -16.86 -22.07
N ARG A 15 -16.15 -17.99 -21.51
CA ARG A 15 -15.78 -18.40 -20.14
C ARG A 15 -14.28 -18.57 -19.96
N GLN A 16 -13.55 -19.05 -20.97
CA GLN A 16 -12.10 -19.26 -20.86
C GLN A 16 -11.29 -17.98 -20.63
N TYR A 17 -11.83 -16.80 -20.96
CA TYR A 17 -11.10 -15.53 -20.81
C TYR A 17 -11.51 -14.72 -19.58
N GLN A 18 -12.59 -15.10 -18.90
CA GLN A 18 -13.19 -14.30 -17.83
C GLN A 18 -12.19 -13.89 -16.76
N ASN A 19 -11.27 -14.79 -16.40
CA ASN A 19 -10.32 -14.55 -15.32
C ASN A 19 -8.94 -14.11 -15.83
N THR A 20 -8.78 -13.82 -17.12
CA THR A 20 -7.46 -13.50 -17.71
C THR A 20 -7.07 -12.04 -17.52
N ARG A 21 -5.76 -11.76 -17.52
CA ARG A 21 -5.21 -10.39 -17.46
C ARG A 21 -5.78 -9.48 -18.55
N HIS A 22 -6.08 -10.03 -19.73
CA HIS A 22 -6.65 -9.27 -20.85
C HIS A 22 -8.10 -8.81 -20.63
N ASN A 23 -8.78 -9.34 -19.61
CA ASN A 23 -10.18 -9.05 -19.32
C ASN A 23 -10.40 -8.08 -18.15
N VAL A 24 -9.34 -7.47 -17.61
CA VAL A 24 -9.44 -6.49 -16.50
C VAL A 24 -10.36 -5.31 -16.83
N GLY A 25 -10.49 -4.93 -18.11
CA GLY A 25 -11.45 -3.91 -18.54
C GLY A 25 -12.90 -4.32 -18.28
N PHE A 26 -13.26 -5.59 -18.53
CA PHE A 26 -14.58 -6.12 -18.17
C PHE A 26 -14.79 -6.15 -16.66
N TRP A 27 -13.75 -6.45 -15.87
CA TRP A 27 -13.86 -6.46 -14.41
C TRP A 27 -14.20 -5.08 -13.87
N VAL A 28 -13.57 -4.03 -14.40
CA VAL A 28 -13.86 -2.65 -14.00
C VAL A 28 -15.29 -2.24 -14.38
N VAL A 29 -15.77 -2.62 -15.56
CA VAL A 29 -17.17 -2.38 -15.95
C VAL A 29 -18.15 -3.12 -15.04
N ALA A 30 -17.87 -4.38 -14.71
CA ALA A 30 -18.69 -5.17 -13.81
C ALA A 30 -18.74 -4.57 -12.39
N GLU A 31 -17.60 -4.06 -11.89
CA GLU A 31 -17.53 -3.40 -10.58
C GLU A 31 -18.32 -2.09 -10.57
N LEU A 32 -18.20 -1.26 -11.61
CA LEU A 32 -19.02 -0.04 -11.77
C LEU A 32 -20.52 -0.38 -11.84
N ALA A 33 -20.88 -1.44 -12.56
CA ALA A 33 -22.26 -1.90 -12.66
C ALA A 33 -22.84 -2.28 -11.29
N ARG A 34 -22.06 -3.01 -10.50
CA ARG A 34 -22.42 -3.41 -9.13
C ARG A 34 -22.57 -2.21 -8.20
N ARG A 35 -21.62 -1.27 -8.21
CA ARG A 35 -21.61 -0.10 -7.30
C ARG A 35 -22.78 0.85 -7.55
N HIS A 36 -23.11 1.08 -8.80
CA HIS A 36 -24.09 2.10 -9.21
C HIS A 36 -25.42 1.51 -9.65
N ASN A 37 -25.61 0.20 -9.41
CA ASN A 37 -26.81 -0.55 -9.78
C ASN A 37 -27.23 -0.28 -11.25
N LEU A 38 -26.26 -0.37 -12.16
CA LEU A 38 -26.52 -0.24 -13.59
C LEU A 38 -27.47 -1.35 -14.04
N SER A 39 -28.20 -1.11 -15.12
CA SER A 39 -29.14 -2.09 -15.67
C SER A 39 -28.47 -3.42 -16.02
N SER A 40 -29.29 -4.47 -16.09
CA SER A 40 -28.84 -5.78 -16.56
C SER A 40 -28.25 -5.69 -17.98
N PRO A 41 -27.19 -6.45 -18.28
CA PRO A 41 -26.51 -6.38 -19.57
C PRO A 41 -27.44 -6.78 -20.71
N LYS A 42 -27.46 -5.94 -21.75
CA LYS A 42 -28.20 -6.18 -23.00
C LYS A 42 -27.22 -6.33 -24.15
N SER A 43 -27.48 -7.27 -25.04
CA SER A 43 -26.70 -7.41 -26.27
C SER A 43 -27.05 -6.29 -27.24
N GLU A 44 -26.09 -5.42 -27.53
CA GLU A 44 -26.29 -4.27 -28.41
C GLU A 44 -24.97 -3.87 -29.08
N ARG A 45 -24.99 -3.61 -30.40
CA ARG A 45 -23.81 -3.19 -31.19
C ARG A 45 -22.56 -4.03 -30.89
N LYS A 46 -22.71 -5.35 -30.93
CA LYS A 46 -21.64 -6.33 -30.66
C LYS A 46 -21.02 -6.19 -29.26
N SER A 47 -21.77 -5.68 -28.28
CA SER A 47 -21.33 -5.49 -26.90
C SER A 47 -22.41 -5.94 -25.92
N TYR A 48 -22.02 -6.25 -24.69
CA TYR A 48 -22.93 -6.18 -23.56
C TYR A 48 -22.93 -4.75 -23.02
N VAL A 49 -24.11 -4.13 -23.03
CA VAL A 49 -24.32 -2.74 -22.63
C VAL A 49 -25.15 -2.69 -21.36
N LEU A 50 -24.68 -1.89 -20.41
CA LEU A 50 -25.34 -1.59 -19.15
C LEU A 50 -25.55 -0.07 -19.10
N ASP A 51 -26.80 0.35 -19.06
CA ASP A 51 -27.20 1.74 -18.95
C ASP A 51 -27.52 2.13 -17.51
N GLY A 52 -27.21 3.37 -17.13
CA GLY A 52 -27.57 3.92 -15.82
C GLY A 52 -27.07 5.35 -15.60
N THR A 53 -26.96 5.73 -14.34
CA THR A 53 -26.49 7.06 -13.94
C THR A 53 -25.37 6.91 -12.91
N ILE A 54 -24.24 7.57 -13.14
CA ILE A 54 -23.10 7.64 -12.22
C ILE A 54 -22.72 9.11 -12.05
N ALA A 55 -22.54 9.58 -10.82
CA ALA A 55 -22.20 10.98 -10.53
C ALA A 55 -23.13 12.01 -11.22
N GLY A 56 -24.43 11.69 -11.33
CA GLY A 56 -25.41 12.53 -12.02
C GLY A 56 -25.30 12.56 -13.56
N LYS A 57 -24.41 11.76 -14.16
CA LYS A 57 -24.22 11.66 -15.61
C LYS A 57 -24.87 10.39 -16.15
N ARG A 58 -25.49 10.47 -17.33
CA ARG A 58 -26.00 9.28 -18.04
C ARG A 58 -24.82 8.50 -18.61
N VAL A 59 -24.68 7.25 -18.18
CA VAL A 59 -23.56 6.38 -18.54
C VAL A 59 -24.06 5.19 -19.34
N ILE A 60 -23.32 4.89 -20.40
CA ILE A 60 -23.37 3.66 -21.17
C ILE A 60 -22.06 2.92 -20.86
N ALA A 61 -22.13 1.86 -20.06
CA ALA A 61 -20.99 0.99 -19.81
C ALA A 61 -21.06 -0.20 -20.78
N ALA A 62 -19.96 -0.48 -21.49
CA ALA A 62 -19.93 -1.45 -22.57
C ALA A 62 -18.77 -2.44 -22.42
N MET A 63 -19.06 -3.71 -22.65
CA MET A 63 -18.10 -4.80 -22.77
C MET A 63 -18.21 -5.40 -24.18
N PRO A 64 -17.37 -4.99 -25.15
CA PRO A 64 -17.38 -5.55 -26.50
C PRO A 64 -17.35 -7.08 -26.49
N GLN A 65 -18.29 -7.72 -27.15
CA GLN A 65 -18.36 -9.19 -27.30
C GLN A 65 -17.74 -9.65 -28.63
N THR A 66 -16.83 -8.84 -29.18
CA THR A 66 -15.91 -9.22 -30.25
C THR A 66 -14.60 -9.74 -29.64
N TYR A 67 -13.76 -10.42 -30.43
CA TYR A 67 -12.37 -10.62 -29.98
C TYR A 67 -11.65 -9.27 -29.82
N MET A 68 -10.68 -9.20 -28.92
CA MET A 68 -9.97 -7.97 -28.55
C MET A 68 -9.48 -7.18 -29.78
N ASN A 69 -8.90 -7.85 -30.78
CA ASN A 69 -8.37 -7.19 -31.98
C ASN A 69 -9.45 -6.60 -32.91
N LEU A 70 -10.74 -6.79 -32.59
CA LEU A 70 -11.91 -6.30 -33.31
C LEU A 70 -12.79 -5.41 -32.41
N SER A 71 -12.27 -4.92 -31.27
CA SER A 71 -13.07 -4.09 -30.35
C SER A 71 -13.52 -2.75 -30.94
N GLY A 72 -12.78 -2.20 -31.90
CA GLY A 72 -13.10 -0.94 -32.58
C GLY A 72 -14.39 -0.98 -33.37
N GLU A 73 -14.76 -2.13 -33.95
CA GLU A 73 -16.04 -2.31 -34.63
C GLU A 73 -17.23 -2.07 -33.70
N ALA A 74 -17.15 -2.61 -32.47
CA ALA A 74 -18.17 -2.48 -31.46
C ALA A 74 -18.23 -1.06 -30.89
N VAL A 75 -17.07 -0.50 -30.53
CA VAL A 75 -16.97 0.86 -29.98
C VAL A 75 -17.47 1.89 -30.98
N ARG A 76 -17.07 1.80 -32.26
CA ARG A 76 -17.54 2.73 -33.30
C ARG A 76 -19.06 2.67 -33.47
N ALA A 77 -19.63 1.47 -33.51
CA ALA A 77 -21.06 1.29 -33.63
C ALA A 77 -21.85 1.88 -32.44
N LEU A 78 -21.31 1.78 -31.21
CA LEU A 78 -21.90 2.41 -30.02
C LEU A 78 -21.80 3.94 -30.07
N VAL A 79 -20.64 4.48 -30.45
CA VAL A 79 -20.41 5.92 -30.58
C VAL A 79 -21.39 6.55 -31.56
N ASP A 80 -21.52 5.95 -32.75
CA ASP A 80 -22.44 6.45 -33.79
C ASP A 80 -23.91 6.36 -33.33
N PHE A 81 -24.30 5.25 -32.71
CA PHE A 81 -25.68 5.02 -32.29
C PHE A 81 -26.12 5.97 -31.17
N TYR A 82 -25.28 6.13 -30.15
CA TYR A 82 -25.57 6.98 -28.99
C TYR A 82 -25.18 8.45 -29.20
N LYS A 83 -24.52 8.76 -30.32
CA LYS A 83 -23.98 10.08 -30.67
C LYS A 83 -23.07 10.64 -29.57
N ILE A 84 -22.18 9.78 -29.06
CA ILE A 84 -21.26 10.12 -27.95
C ILE A 84 -20.13 10.98 -28.50
N PRO A 85 -19.87 12.17 -27.94
CA PRO A 85 -18.71 12.95 -28.32
C PRO A 85 -17.44 12.32 -27.75
N LEU A 86 -16.30 12.47 -28.43
CA LEU A 86 -15.07 11.72 -28.14
C LEU A 86 -14.52 12.00 -26.74
N GLU A 87 -14.66 13.23 -26.25
CA GLU A 87 -14.27 13.65 -24.90
C GLU A 87 -15.06 12.97 -23.78
N ASN A 88 -16.22 12.36 -24.10
CA ASN A 88 -17.05 11.59 -23.19
C ASN A 88 -16.81 10.08 -23.28
N ILE A 89 -15.72 9.66 -23.94
CA ILE A 89 -15.32 8.25 -24.05
C ILE A 89 -14.13 7.99 -23.15
N ILE A 90 -14.23 6.95 -22.33
CA ILE A 90 -13.08 6.39 -21.62
C ILE A 90 -12.96 4.88 -21.88
N VAL A 91 -11.75 4.43 -22.21
CA VAL A 91 -11.46 3.02 -22.48
C VAL A 91 -10.55 2.44 -21.38
N VAL A 92 -11.01 1.40 -20.70
CA VAL A 92 -10.26 0.68 -19.67
C VAL A 92 -9.65 -0.58 -20.28
N HIS A 93 -8.33 -0.73 -20.18
CA HIS A 93 -7.62 -1.87 -20.77
C HIS A 93 -6.37 -2.25 -19.96
N ASP A 94 -5.90 -3.47 -20.19
CA ASP A 94 -4.65 -4.00 -19.64
C ASP A 94 -3.42 -3.33 -20.27
N ASP A 95 -2.35 -3.21 -19.49
CA ASP A 95 -1.12 -2.56 -19.91
C ASP A 95 0.12 -3.31 -19.45
N LEU A 96 0.88 -3.82 -20.43
CA LEU A 96 2.10 -4.59 -20.20
C LEU A 96 3.26 -3.73 -19.68
N ASP A 97 3.31 -2.46 -20.05
CA ASP A 97 4.41 -1.56 -19.70
C ASP A 97 4.25 -0.91 -18.32
N THR A 98 3.10 -1.12 -17.69
CA THR A 98 2.79 -0.62 -16.36
C THR A 98 2.77 -1.79 -15.38
N PRO A 99 3.53 -1.75 -14.26
CA PRO A 99 3.54 -2.80 -13.26
C PRO A 99 2.14 -3.07 -12.68
N LEU A 100 1.87 -4.30 -12.25
CA LEU A 100 0.68 -4.60 -11.46
C LEU A 100 0.69 -3.76 -10.18
N GLY A 101 -0.48 -3.27 -9.76
CA GLY A 101 -0.58 -2.30 -8.68
C GLY A 101 -0.48 -0.84 -9.14
N THR A 102 -0.33 -0.57 -10.42
CA THR A 102 -0.21 0.81 -10.93
C THR A 102 -1.31 1.14 -11.94
N LEU A 103 -1.89 2.35 -11.82
CA LEU A 103 -2.84 2.90 -12.77
C LEU A 103 -2.26 4.10 -13.52
N ARG A 104 -2.62 4.24 -14.80
CA ARG A 104 -2.30 5.42 -15.60
C ARG A 104 -3.48 5.84 -16.46
N LEU A 105 -4.05 7.00 -16.15
CA LEU A 105 -5.00 7.71 -16.97
C LEU A 105 -4.27 8.57 -18.00
N ARG A 106 -4.83 8.59 -19.22
CA ARG A 106 -4.32 9.36 -20.37
C ARG A 106 -5.47 9.94 -21.15
N GLN A 107 -5.31 11.18 -21.62
CA GLN A 107 -6.28 11.86 -22.49
C GLN A 107 -6.18 11.42 -23.96
N THR A 108 -4.96 11.17 -24.43
CA THR A 108 -4.66 10.75 -25.80
C THR A 108 -3.38 9.89 -25.81
N GLY A 109 -3.03 9.33 -26.96
CA GLY A 109 -1.78 8.61 -27.21
C GLY A 109 -1.89 7.38 -28.11
N GLY A 110 -0.76 6.77 -28.45
CA GLY A 110 -0.72 5.55 -29.27
C GLY A 110 -1.28 4.32 -28.54
N HIS A 111 -1.45 3.20 -29.24
CA HIS A 111 -2.05 1.99 -28.67
C HIS A 111 -1.14 1.22 -27.68
N GLY A 112 0.15 1.55 -27.59
CA GLY A 112 1.07 0.92 -26.62
C GLY A 112 1.16 -0.61 -26.76
N GLY A 113 1.07 -1.13 -27.99
CA GLY A 113 1.01 -2.57 -28.24
C GLY A 113 -0.33 -3.27 -27.96
N GLN A 114 -1.33 -2.57 -27.39
CA GLN A 114 -2.64 -3.14 -27.07
C GLN A 114 -3.53 -3.23 -28.33
N ASN A 115 -4.01 -4.43 -28.67
CA ASN A 115 -4.68 -4.73 -29.95
C ASN A 115 -6.09 -4.14 -30.09
N GLY A 116 -6.86 -4.09 -29.01
CA GLY A 116 -8.18 -3.48 -28.98
C GLY A 116 -8.11 -1.96 -29.09
N VAL A 117 -7.19 -1.31 -28.38
CA VAL A 117 -6.95 0.14 -28.50
C VAL A 117 -6.49 0.47 -29.92
N ARG A 118 -5.60 -0.33 -30.51
CA ARG A 118 -5.19 -0.19 -31.91
C ARG A 118 -6.38 -0.25 -32.87
N ASN A 119 -7.28 -1.20 -32.66
CA ASN A 119 -8.46 -1.33 -33.51
C ASN A 119 -9.50 -0.22 -33.28
N ILE A 120 -9.63 0.29 -32.04
CA ILE A 120 -10.47 1.46 -31.73
C ILE A 120 -9.94 2.71 -32.43
N ILE A 121 -8.64 2.98 -32.34
CA ILE A 121 -8.01 4.12 -33.05
C ILE A 121 -8.29 4.03 -34.55
N LEU A 122 -8.14 2.82 -35.13
CA LEU A 122 -8.42 2.58 -36.54
C LEU A 122 -9.87 2.94 -36.93
N HIS A 123 -10.85 2.53 -36.14
CA HIS A 123 -12.28 2.72 -36.48
C HIS A 123 -12.84 4.11 -36.10
N LEU A 124 -12.30 4.72 -35.05
CA LEU A 124 -12.64 6.11 -34.70
C LEU A 124 -11.88 7.11 -35.57
N GLY A 125 -10.77 6.71 -36.20
CA GLY A 125 -9.93 7.58 -37.02
C GLY A 125 -9.12 8.59 -36.19
N THR A 126 -8.99 8.38 -34.88
CA THR A 126 -8.38 9.33 -33.96
C THR A 126 -7.88 8.64 -32.68
N GLN A 127 -6.96 9.29 -31.98
CA GLN A 127 -6.44 8.88 -30.68
C GLN A 127 -7.07 9.66 -29.51
N GLU A 128 -7.90 10.65 -29.83
CA GLU A 128 -8.49 11.63 -28.91
C GLU A 128 -9.65 11.05 -28.09
N PHE A 129 -9.35 10.05 -27.25
CA PHE A 129 -10.27 9.49 -26.26
C PHE A 129 -9.49 9.06 -25.02
N ALA A 130 -10.11 9.24 -23.86
CA ALA A 130 -9.47 8.97 -22.59
C ALA A 130 -9.27 7.46 -22.36
N ARG A 131 -8.26 7.11 -21.57
CA ARG A 131 -7.93 5.71 -21.25
C ARG A 131 -7.57 5.55 -19.80
N VAL A 132 -7.95 4.41 -19.22
CA VAL A 132 -7.40 3.89 -17.97
C VAL A 132 -6.54 2.68 -18.33
N ARG A 133 -5.23 2.83 -18.18
CA ARG A 133 -4.25 1.74 -18.33
C ARG A 133 -4.13 1.03 -17.00
N PHE A 134 -4.60 -0.21 -16.97
CA PHE A 134 -4.49 -1.12 -15.84
C PHE A 134 -3.17 -1.88 -15.94
N GLY A 135 -2.22 -1.60 -15.05
CA GLY A 135 -0.94 -2.29 -15.08
C GLY A 135 -1.06 -3.78 -14.80
N ILE A 136 -0.47 -4.59 -15.68
CA ILE A 136 -0.38 -6.05 -15.52
C ILE A 136 1.07 -6.54 -15.53
N GLY A 137 2.04 -5.64 -15.74
CA GLY A 137 3.45 -5.95 -15.88
C GLY A 137 3.79 -6.76 -17.14
N ARG A 138 5.07 -7.13 -17.26
CA ARG A 138 5.55 -8.02 -18.32
C ARG A 138 5.80 -9.42 -17.76
N PRO A 139 5.66 -10.48 -18.58
CA PRO A 139 6.03 -11.82 -18.14
C PRO A 139 7.52 -11.89 -17.79
N ASN A 140 7.85 -12.67 -16.76
CA ASN A 140 9.22 -13.06 -16.47
C ASN A 140 9.69 -14.14 -17.45
N GLY A 141 10.95 -14.08 -17.88
CA GLY A 141 11.58 -15.12 -18.69
C GLY A 141 11.16 -15.10 -20.17
N LYS A 142 10.92 -16.28 -20.76
CA LYS A 142 10.74 -16.47 -22.22
C LYS A 142 9.27 -16.44 -22.70
N MET A 143 8.31 -16.22 -21.80
CA MET A 143 6.89 -16.23 -22.17
C MET A 143 6.55 -15.04 -23.08
N THR A 144 5.74 -15.27 -24.11
CA THR A 144 5.33 -14.21 -25.01
C THR A 144 4.30 -13.30 -24.34
N ALA A 145 4.27 -12.02 -24.72
CA ALA A 145 3.25 -11.09 -24.24
C ALA A 145 1.82 -11.59 -24.54
N ARG A 146 1.62 -12.24 -25.69
CA ARG A 146 0.32 -12.80 -26.10
C ARG A 146 -0.15 -13.89 -25.13
N ASP A 147 0.73 -14.80 -24.75
CA ASP A 147 0.36 -15.90 -23.85
C ASP A 147 0.13 -15.38 -22.43
N TYR A 148 0.97 -14.43 -21.99
CA TYR A 148 0.87 -13.82 -20.66
C TYR A 148 -0.47 -13.13 -20.41
N VAL A 149 -0.95 -12.31 -21.35
CA VAL A 149 -2.23 -11.61 -21.18
C VAL A 149 -3.42 -12.56 -21.13
N LEU A 150 -3.31 -13.75 -21.73
CA LEU A 150 -4.36 -14.77 -21.74
C LEU A 150 -4.32 -15.71 -20.53
N GLN A 151 -3.41 -15.49 -19.57
CA GLN A 151 -3.39 -16.20 -18.29
C GLN A 151 -4.09 -15.40 -17.19
N PRO A 152 -4.66 -16.06 -16.16
CA PRO A 152 -5.19 -15.39 -14.98
C PRO A 152 -4.09 -14.90 -14.04
N PHE A 153 -4.45 -14.00 -13.12
CA PHE A 153 -3.62 -13.69 -11.96
C PHE A 153 -3.67 -14.85 -10.96
N TYR A 154 -2.61 -15.03 -10.18
CA TYR A 154 -2.47 -16.11 -9.20
C TYR A 154 -2.03 -15.53 -7.85
N ASP A 155 -2.42 -16.19 -6.76
CA ASP A 155 -1.97 -15.88 -5.40
C ASP A 155 -2.12 -14.37 -5.05
N ASP A 156 -1.07 -13.74 -4.55
CA ASP A 156 -1.08 -12.33 -4.12
C ASP A 156 -1.37 -11.37 -5.29
N ASP A 157 -1.00 -11.72 -6.53
CA ASP A 157 -1.31 -10.91 -7.71
C ASP A 157 -2.82 -10.84 -7.96
N ALA A 158 -3.57 -11.91 -7.64
CA ALA A 158 -5.02 -11.91 -7.81
C ALA A 158 -5.68 -10.93 -6.82
N ILE A 159 -5.22 -10.93 -5.55
CA ILE A 159 -5.68 -10.00 -4.51
C ILE A 159 -5.35 -8.56 -4.92
N LEU A 160 -4.12 -8.32 -5.39
CA LEU A 160 -3.71 -7.00 -5.84
C LEU A 160 -4.51 -6.55 -7.07
N ALA A 161 -4.78 -7.43 -8.03
CA ALA A 161 -5.58 -7.12 -9.21
C ALA A 161 -7.01 -6.71 -8.83
N GLU A 162 -7.66 -7.38 -7.86
CA GLU A 162 -8.98 -6.96 -7.36
C GLU A 162 -8.94 -5.54 -6.74
N GLN A 163 -7.90 -5.22 -5.98
CA GLN A 163 -7.70 -3.87 -5.43
C GLN A 163 -7.52 -2.83 -6.53
N VAL A 164 -6.74 -3.15 -7.57
CA VAL A 164 -6.54 -2.27 -8.73
C VAL A 164 -7.86 -2.11 -9.51
N THR A 165 -8.67 -3.15 -9.65
CA THR A 165 -10.01 -3.07 -10.27
C THR A 165 -10.90 -2.08 -9.51
N SER A 166 -10.92 -2.19 -8.18
CA SER A 166 -11.65 -1.25 -7.32
C SER A 166 -11.16 0.19 -7.51
N LYS A 167 -9.83 0.40 -7.57
CA LYS A 167 -9.23 1.72 -7.79
C LYS A 167 -9.44 2.28 -9.20
N ALA A 168 -9.49 1.43 -10.22
CA ALA A 168 -9.81 1.83 -11.57
C ALA A 168 -11.28 2.30 -11.68
N ALA A 169 -12.19 1.64 -10.97
CA ALA A 169 -13.57 2.10 -10.85
C ALA A 169 -13.65 3.47 -10.15
N ASP A 170 -12.93 3.68 -9.03
CA ASP A 170 -12.81 4.99 -8.38
C ASP A 170 -12.31 6.07 -9.35
N ALA A 171 -11.33 5.74 -10.20
CA ALA A 171 -10.78 6.68 -11.17
C ALA A 171 -11.78 7.09 -12.26
N VAL A 172 -12.60 6.14 -12.72
CA VAL A 172 -13.68 6.41 -13.69
C VAL A 172 -14.78 7.27 -13.05
N GLU A 173 -15.14 7.02 -11.78
CA GLU A 173 -16.08 7.86 -11.02
C GLU A 173 -15.54 9.29 -10.84
N ALA A 174 -14.25 9.42 -10.52
CA ALA A 174 -13.59 10.72 -10.41
C ALA A 174 -13.55 11.48 -11.74
N TRP A 175 -13.34 10.79 -12.85
CA TRP A 175 -13.42 11.39 -14.18
C TRP A 175 -14.81 11.96 -14.47
N LEU A 176 -15.87 11.21 -14.15
CA LEU A 176 -17.25 11.67 -14.32
C LEU A 176 -17.61 12.85 -13.41
N THR A 177 -17.04 12.90 -12.21
CA THR A 177 -17.37 13.90 -11.18
C THR A 177 -16.53 15.19 -11.32
N HIS A 178 -15.24 15.05 -11.59
CA HIS A 178 -14.25 16.13 -11.48
C HIS A 178 -13.51 16.41 -12.79
N GLY A 179 -13.77 15.64 -13.85
CA GLY A 179 -13.05 15.74 -15.12
C GLY A 179 -11.73 14.96 -15.12
N LEU A 180 -11.15 14.84 -16.32
CA LEU A 180 -10.03 13.94 -16.57
C LEU A 180 -8.73 14.40 -15.87
N ASP A 181 -8.42 15.69 -15.88
CA ASP A 181 -7.19 16.20 -15.28
C ASP A 181 -7.12 15.90 -13.78
N LYS A 182 -8.26 16.07 -13.08
CA LYS A 182 -8.33 15.79 -11.65
C LYS A 182 -8.24 14.28 -11.39
N ALA A 183 -8.92 13.46 -12.19
CA ALA A 183 -8.80 12.01 -12.10
C ALA A 183 -7.35 11.54 -12.36
N MET A 184 -6.67 12.11 -13.36
CA MET A 184 -5.26 11.84 -13.63
C MET A 184 -4.37 12.21 -12.44
N SER A 185 -4.55 13.40 -11.87
CA SER A 185 -3.79 13.84 -10.69
C SER A 185 -4.03 12.93 -9.47
N MET A 186 -5.21 12.34 -9.35
CA MET A 186 -5.59 11.51 -8.21
C MET A 186 -5.13 10.05 -8.35
N PHE A 187 -5.20 9.49 -9.56
CA PHE A 187 -5.07 8.04 -9.76
C PHE A 187 -3.84 7.62 -10.58
N ASN A 188 -3.06 8.56 -11.13
CA ASN A 188 -1.79 8.21 -11.77
C ASN A 188 -0.72 7.90 -10.72
N GLY A 189 -0.63 6.64 -10.30
CA GLY A 189 0.36 6.21 -9.33
C GLY A 189 0.33 4.71 -9.11
N ASP A 190 1.20 4.23 -8.24
CA ASP A 190 0.93 2.96 -7.55
C ASP A 190 -0.35 3.13 -6.71
N ILE A 191 -1.20 2.12 -6.64
CA ILE A 191 -2.44 2.18 -5.85
C ILE A 191 -2.16 2.20 -4.34
N ASN A 192 -0.98 1.76 -3.93
CA ASN A 192 -0.44 1.84 -2.57
C ASN A 192 0.31 3.14 -2.34
N ASP A 193 0.72 3.87 -3.39
CA ASP A 193 1.14 5.27 -3.26
C ASP A 193 -0.10 6.07 -2.85
N THR A 194 -0.24 6.29 -1.55
CA THR A 194 -1.28 7.11 -0.94
C THR A 194 -1.17 8.58 -1.41
N GLN A 195 -1.64 8.88 -2.63
CA GLN A 195 -1.81 10.24 -3.16
C GLN A 195 -3.29 10.66 -3.34
N THR A 196 -4.25 9.98 -2.69
CA THR A 196 -5.67 10.40 -2.65
C THR A 196 -6.30 10.39 -1.26
N LYS A 197 -5.56 10.85 -0.25
CA LYS A 197 -6.19 11.60 0.84
C LYS A 197 -5.70 13.05 0.73
N PRO A 198 -6.50 14.08 1.08
CA PRO A 198 -5.92 15.40 1.35
C PRO A 198 -4.71 15.14 2.25
N LYS A 199 -3.54 15.72 1.94
CA LYS A 199 -2.33 15.60 2.76
C LYS A 199 -2.73 15.97 4.19
N THR A 200 -3.07 14.98 5.01
CA THR A 200 -3.03 15.13 6.45
C THR A 200 -1.55 15.34 6.71
N THR A 201 -1.21 16.56 7.05
CA THR A 201 0.13 16.90 7.48
C THR A 201 0.52 15.94 8.63
N PRO A 202 1.81 15.66 8.86
CA PRO A 202 2.21 14.93 10.06
C PRO A 202 1.57 15.52 11.33
N GLU A 203 1.36 16.84 11.36
CA GLU A 203 0.65 17.56 12.42
C GLU A 203 -0.84 17.17 12.52
N ASP A 204 -1.55 17.01 11.40
CA ASP A 204 -2.94 16.52 11.39
C ASP A 204 -3.05 15.06 11.82
N GLU A 205 -2.12 14.21 11.37
CA GLU A 205 -2.02 12.82 11.81
C GLU A 205 -1.79 12.75 13.32
N LEU A 206 -0.92 13.61 13.85
CA LEU A 206 -0.64 13.70 15.27
C LEU A 206 -1.87 14.18 16.06
N LYS A 207 -2.57 15.20 15.57
CA LYS A 207 -3.80 15.70 16.18
C LYS A 207 -4.87 14.61 16.26
N LEU A 208 -5.05 13.83 15.19
CA LEU A 208 -5.99 12.72 15.16
C LEU A 208 -5.59 11.60 16.12
N ALA A 209 -4.31 11.22 16.13
CA ALA A 209 -3.81 10.18 17.02
C ALA A 209 -3.92 10.58 18.50
N ARG A 210 -3.62 11.83 18.84
CA ARG A 210 -3.83 12.37 20.20
C ARG A 210 -5.31 12.30 20.61
N ARG A 211 -6.22 12.75 19.75
CA ARG A 211 -7.66 12.66 20.01
C ARG A 211 -8.14 11.22 20.17
N ALA A 212 -7.62 10.29 19.37
CA ALA A 212 -7.93 8.88 19.50
C ALA A 212 -7.43 8.29 20.84
N HIS A 213 -6.24 8.69 21.28
CA HIS A 213 -5.71 8.30 22.59
C HIS A 213 -6.54 8.87 23.75
N GLU A 214 -6.98 10.13 23.65
CA GLU A 214 -7.87 10.74 24.64
C GLU A 214 -9.21 9.99 24.77
N LEU A 215 -9.77 9.57 23.64
CA LEU A 215 -11.03 8.80 23.61
C LEU A 215 -10.86 7.35 24.09
N ALA A 216 -9.69 6.75 23.86
CA ALA A 216 -9.38 5.38 24.26
C ALA A 216 -7.97 5.29 24.90
N PRO A 217 -7.81 5.71 26.17
CA PRO A 217 -6.48 5.78 26.80
C PRO A 217 -5.78 4.43 26.98
N ASN A 218 -6.54 3.33 26.97
CA ASN A 218 -6.02 1.97 27.10
C ASN A 218 -5.81 1.28 25.73
N ASP A 219 -6.05 1.96 24.61
CA ASP A 219 -5.69 1.44 23.27
C ASP A 219 -4.24 1.85 22.95
N PRO A 220 -3.34 0.90 22.66
CA PRO A 220 -1.96 1.19 22.28
C PRO A 220 -1.81 1.75 20.85
N LYS A 221 -2.78 1.52 19.95
CA LYS A 221 -2.65 1.90 18.53
C LYS A 221 -2.46 3.39 18.28
N PRO A 222 -3.18 4.30 18.97
CA PRO A 222 -2.93 5.73 18.85
C PRO A 222 -1.51 6.13 19.25
N LEU A 223 -0.95 5.52 20.29
CA LEU A 223 0.42 5.79 20.77
C LEU A 223 1.48 5.33 19.77
N GLU A 224 1.29 4.14 19.20
CA GLU A 224 2.14 3.65 18.10
C GLU A 224 2.12 4.63 16.92
N LYS A 225 0.93 5.11 16.54
CA LYS A 225 0.78 6.08 15.46
C LYS A 225 1.47 7.40 15.79
N MET A 226 1.34 7.91 17.02
CA MET A 226 2.05 9.10 17.49
C MET A 226 3.56 8.92 17.37
N ALA A 227 4.10 7.78 17.83
CA ALA A 227 5.54 7.50 17.77
C ALA A 227 6.07 7.50 16.33
N GLN A 228 5.35 6.86 15.40
CA GLN A 228 5.71 6.86 13.97
C GLN A 228 5.70 8.27 13.37
N VAL A 229 4.71 9.09 13.71
CA VAL A 229 4.59 10.47 13.23
C VAL A 229 5.73 11.32 13.78
N TYR A 230 6.02 11.25 15.07
CA TYR A 230 7.14 11.96 15.70
C TYR A 230 8.49 11.61 15.09
N ARG A 231 8.74 10.33 14.75
CA ARG A 231 9.95 9.92 14.02
C ARG A 231 10.09 10.61 12.66
N ARG A 232 8.99 10.72 11.89
CA ARG A 232 8.98 11.42 10.60
C ARG A 232 9.27 12.91 10.77
N LEU A 233 8.78 13.50 11.85
CA LEU A 233 9.03 14.90 12.24
C LEU A 233 10.41 15.14 12.88
N ARG A 234 11.26 14.10 13.02
CA ARG A 234 12.55 14.16 13.75
C ARG A 234 12.44 14.56 15.23
N GLN A 235 11.25 14.46 15.81
CA GLN A 235 10.94 14.67 17.22
C GLN A 235 11.19 13.36 17.99
N LEU A 236 12.46 13.02 18.16
CA LEU A 236 12.84 11.68 18.60
C LEU A 236 12.56 11.43 20.10
N ASP A 237 12.57 12.46 20.96
CA ASP A 237 12.24 12.34 22.39
C ASP A 237 10.76 12.02 22.57
N GLU A 238 9.90 12.74 21.85
CA GLU A 238 8.46 12.52 21.83
C GLU A 238 8.11 11.14 21.25
N ALA A 239 8.88 10.68 20.27
CA ALA A 239 8.70 9.35 19.71
C ALA A 239 9.03 8.25 20.72
N ALA A 240 10.14 8.39 21.47
CA ALA A 240 10.51 7.46 22.52
C ALA A 240 9.47 7.48 23.66
N ASN A 241 9.03 8.67 24.10
CA ASN A 241 8.00 8.82 25.13
C ASN A 241 6.66 8.16 24.73
N ALA A 242 6.24 8.28 23.47
CA ALA A 242 5.03 7.61 22.99
C ALA A 242 5.12 6.08 23.10
N TYR A 243 6.30 5.50 22.84
CA TYR A 243 6.53 4.07 23.07
C TYR A 243 6.57 3.69 24.56
N LEU A 244 7.10 4.55 25.43
CA LEU A 244 7.03 4.33 26.88
C LEU A 244 5.59 4.33 27.40
N MET A 245 4.78 5.30 26.96
CA MET A 245 3.34 5.31 27.26
C MET A 245 2.63 4.05 26.75
N MET A 246 3.03 3.56 25.57
CA MET A 246 2.48 2.32 25.00
C MET A 246 2.87 1.10 25.86
N ALA A 247 4.09 1.08 26.39
CA ALA A 247 4.55 0.06 27.32
C ALA A 247 3.72 0.05 28.61
N ASP A 248 3.40 1.22 29.17
CA ASP A 248 2.53 1.34 30.35
C ASP A 248 1.11 0.82 30.10
N VAL A 249 0.55 1.09 28.92
CA VAL A 249 -0.75 0.55 28.49
C VAL A 249 -0.70 -0.99 28.45
N HIS A 250 0.38 -1.55 27.89
CA HIS A 250 0.58 -3.00 27.88
C HIS A 250 0.79 -3.59 29.27
N ALA A 251 1.50 -2.89 30.16
CA ALA A 251 1.70 -3.29 31.55
C ALA A 251 0.36 -3.41 32.30
N ARG A 252 -0.49 -2.38 32.19
CA ARG A 252 -1.84 -2.36 32.78
C ARG A 252 -2.74 -3.47 32.23
N ALA A 253 -2.54 -3.84 30.97
CA ALA A 253 -3.27 -4.92 30.33
C ALA A 253 -2.68 -6.32 30.60
N ALA A 254 -1.66 -6.44 31.47
CA ALA A 254 -0.92 -7.68 31.76
C ALA A 254 -0.36 -8.35 30.49
N ARG A 255 0.21 -7.55 29.58
CA ARG A 255 0.79 -7.98 28.29
C ARG A 255 2.32 -7.80 28.29
N PRO A 256 3.08 -8.61 29.05
CA PRO A 256 4.51 -8.39 29.28
C PRO A 256 5.35 -8.44 28.00
N LYS A 257 5.04 -9.33 27.06
CA LYS A 257 5.76 -9.42 25.77
C LYS A 257 5.62 -8.14 24.94
N GLN A 258 4.42 -7.59 24.88
CA GLN A 258 4.14 -6.35 24.15
C GLN A 258 4.73 -5.13 24.87
N GLN A 259 4.73 -5.13 26.20
CA GLN A 259 5.41 -4.11 27.01
C GLN A 259 6.92 -4.08 26.71
N VAL A 260 7.60 -5.24 26.72
CA VAL A 260 9.02 -5.34 26.37
C VAL A 260 9.26 -4.87 24.93
N ALA A 261 8.42 -5.27 23.97
CA ALA A 261 8.54 -4.83 22.58
C ALA A 261 8.43 -3.31 22.44
N ALA A 262 7.54 -2.66 23.20
CA ALA A 262 7.40 -1.20 23.23
C ALA A 262 8.66 -0.53 23.81
N TRP A 263 9.18 -1.04 24.92
CA TRP A 263 10.45 -0.57 25.49
C TRP A 263 11.62 -0.72 24.51
N GLU A 264 11.69 -1.83 23.77
CA GLU A 264 12.72 -2.04 22.75
C GLU A 264 12.70 -0.98 21.64
N GLN A 265 11.50 -0.56 21.22
CA GLN A 265 11.36 0.56 20.28
C GLN A 265 11.83 1.89 20.88
N ALA A 266 11.50 2.16 22.16
CA ALA A 266 11.91 3.38 22.84
C ALA A 266 13.45 3.47 22.95
N VAL A 267 14.12 2.41 23.43
CA VAL A 267 15.59 2.40 23.60
C VAL A 267 16.34 2.38 22.27
N ALA A 268 15.73 1.87 21.19
CA ALA A 268 16.31 1.97 19.86
C ALA A 268 16.36 3.41 19.33
N ILE A 269 15.44 4.27 19.77
CA ILE A 269 15.40 5.70 19.44
C ILE A 269 16.25 6.51 20.41
N ARG A 270 16.24 6.11 21.69
CA ARG A 270 16.96 6.74 22.80
C ARG A 270 17.74 5.71 23.61
N PRO A 271 18.97 5.37 23.20
CA PRO A 271 19.84 4.46 23.96
C PRO A 271 20.16 4.95 25.38
N SER A 272 20.03 6.25 25.64
CA SER A 272 20.21 6.89 26.95
C SER A 272 19.15 6.54 27.99
N LEU A 273 18.07 5.84 27.61
CA LEU A 273 17.06 5.31 28.53
C LEU A 273 17.61 4.09 29.27
N VAL A 274 18.61 4.32 30.12
CA VAL A 274 19.38 3.27 30.80
C VAL A 274 18.54 2.42 31.75
N ASP A 275 17.59 3.03 32.46
CA ASP A 275 16.67 2.32 33.36
C ASP A 275 15.78 1.34 32.57
N ILE A 276 15.29 1.77 31.40
CA ILE A 276 14.49 0.93 30.51
C ILE A 276 15.33 -0.20 29.89
N GLN A 277 16.61 0.04 29.59
CA GLN A 277 17.51 -1.04 29.15
C GLN A 277 17.68 -2.11 30.23
N ALA A 278 17.82 -1.71 31.50
CA ALA A 278 17.86 -2.64 32.64
C ALA A 278 16.51 -3.37 32.83
N ASP A 279 15.38 -2.69 32.67
CA ASP A 279 14.04 -3.29 32.72
C ASP A 279 13.85 -4.37 31.66
N ILE A 280 14.27 -4.12 30.42
CA ILE A 280 14.22 -5.12 29.33
C ILE A 280 15.08 -6.34 29.70
N ALA A 281 16.27 -6.13 30.26
CA ALA A 281 17.16 -7.23 30.64
C ALA A 281 16.52 -8.12 31.73
N ARG A 282 15.96 -7.50 32.77
CA ARG A 282 15.24 -8.19 33.85
C ARG A 282 13.98 -8.90 33.34
N ALA A 283 13.25 -8.30 32.41
CA ALA A 283 12.09 -8.94 31.79
C ALA A 283 12.49 -10.20 31.00
N TYR A 284 13.62 -10.18 30.29
CA TYR A 284 14.13 -11.38 29.63
C TYR A 284 14.59 -12.46 30.60
N GLU A 285 15.19 -12.08 31.72
CA GLU A 285 15.54 -13.04 32.79
C GLU A 285 14.29 -13.70 33.38
N ALA A 286 13.23 -12.92 33.64
CA ALA A 286 11.96 -13.45 34.13
C ALA A 286 11.25 -14.40 33.14
N GLU A 287 11.59 -14.34 31.85
CA GLU A 287 11.16 -15.29 30.81
C GLU A 287 12.15 -16.44 30.60
N ASP A 288 13.09 -16.67 31.51
CA ASP A 288 14.17 -17.66 31.41
C ASP A 288 15.03 -17.52 30.14
N ASN A 289 15.12 -16.30 29.60
CA ASN A 289 15.87 -15.99 28.39
C ASN A 289 17.21 -15.34 28.72
N SER A 290 18.05 -16.07 29.45
CA SER A 290 19.37 -15.60 29.91
C SER A 290 20.24 -15.09 28.76
N LYS A 291 20.13 -15.70 27.56
CA LYS A 291 20.86 -15.24 26.37
C LYS A 291 20.51 -13.80 25.98
N ARG A 292 19.22 -13.46 25.89
CA ARG A 292 18.79 -12.09 25.55
C ARG A 292 19.05 -11.12 26.69
N ALA A 293 18.88 -11.56 27.93
CA ALA A 293 19.20 -10.76 29.11
C ALA A 293 20.69 -10.38 29.16
N THR A 294 21.61 -11.35 29.01
CA THR A 294 23.06 -11.10 28.90
C THR A 294 23.38 -10.13 27.78
N GLN A 295 22.80 -10.31 26.58
CA GLN A 295 23.03 -9.40 25.45
C GLN A 295 22.58 -7.96 25.75
N ARG A 296 21.49 -7.80 26.50
CA ARG A 296 20.96 -6.48 26.88
C ARG A 296 21.86 -5.81 27.92
N TRP A 297 22.29 -6.54 28.95
CA TRP A 297 23.26 -6.05 29.94
C TRP A 297 24.58 -5.61 29.30
N LEU A 298 25.09 -6.36 28.33
CA LEU A 298 26.31 -5.96 27.60
C LEU A 298 26.15 -4.69 26.77
N LYS A 299 24.96 -4.44 26.20
CA LYS A 299 24.68 -3.17 25.51
C LYS A 299 24.65 -2.00 26.49
N LEU A 300 24.07 -2.20 27.66
CA LEU A 300 24.04 -1.18 28.72
C LEU A 300 25.44 -0.91 29.28
N ALA A 301 26.24 -1.95 29.53
CA ALA A 301 27.63 -1.83 29.94
C ALA A 301 28.46 -1.02 28.94
N ALA A 302 28.33 -1.31 27.64
CA ALA A 302 29.03 -0.57 26.60
C ALA A 302 28.62 0.91 26.58
N TYR A 303 27.31 1.20 26.72
CA TYR A 303 26.83 2.57 26.83
C TYR A 303 27.44 3.30 28.04
N TYR A 304 27.48 2.67 29.21
CA TYR A 304 28.09 3.26 30.40
C TYR A 304 29.59 3.51 30.22
N GLN A 305 30.31 2.55 29.63
CA GLN A 305 31.73 2.69 29.32
C GLN A 305 31.99 3.88 28.39
N ASP A 306 31.23 3.98 27.29
CA ASP A 306 31.33 5.10 26.34
C ASP A 306 31.01 6.46 26.99
N SER A 307 30.11 6.48 27.97
CA SER A 307 29.76 7.68 28.74
C SER A 307 30.72 8.01 29.89
N GLY A 308 31.73 7.18 30.15
CA GLY A 308 32.67 7.33 31.26
C GLY A 308 32.13 6.90 32.63
N ALA A 309 30.93 6.32 32.70
CA ALA A 309 30.33 5.81 33.93
C ALA A 309 30.86 4.39 34.26
N LEU A 310 32.17 4.28 34.48
CA LEU A 310 32.89 3.00 34.55
C LEU A 310 32.38 2.05 35.65
N GLU A 311 32.03 2.57 36.83
CA GLU A 311 31.45 1.74 37.91
C GLU A 311 30.11 1.12 37.52
N LYS A 312 29.27 1.88 36.80
CA LYS A 312 27.98 1.37 36.28
C LYS A 312 28.19 0.39 35.13
N ALA A 313 29.22 0.61 34.31
CA ALA A 313 29.63 -0.35 33.29
C ALA A 313 30.03 -1.68 33.93
N GLN A 314 30.82 -1.65 35.01
CA GLN A 314 31.22 -2.84 35.76
C GLN A 314 30.00 -3.58 36.32
N GLN A 315 29.06 -2.88 36.98
CA GLN A 315 27.83 -3.48 37.50
C GLN A 315 27.01 -4.18 36.40
N ALA A 316 26.88 -3.57 35.22
CA ALA A 316 26.18 -4.18 34.09
C ALA A 316 26.92 -5.40 33.51
N VAL A 317 28.26 -5.40 33.51
CA VAL A 317 29.07 -6.58 33.14
C VAL A 317 28.90 -7.72 34.15
N ASP A 318 28.87 -7.40 35.45
CA ASP A 318 28.67 -8.39 36.50
C ASP A 318 27.30 -9.07 36.37
N GLU A 319 26.24 -8.33 36.06
CA GLU A 319 24.93 -8.91 35.75
C GLU A 319 24.96 -9.80 34.49
N ALA A 320 25.69 -9.40 33.45
CA ALA A 320 25.85 -10.22 32.25
C ALA A 320 26.56 -11.55 32.55
N LEU A 321 27.62 -11.53 33.38
CA LEU A 321 28.39 -12.69 33.80
C LEU A 321 27.64 -13.57 34.80
N ARG A 322 26.80 -12.99 35.68
CA ARG A 322 25.91 -13.77 36.55
C ARG A 322 25.00 -14.69 35.73
N LEU A 323 24.48 -14.18 34.61
CA LEU A 323 23.61 -14.93 33.70
C LEU A 323 24.37 -15.89 32.77
N ASN A 324 25.59 -15.54 32.39
CA ASN A 324 26.47 -16.38 31.57
C ASN A 324 27.95 -16.18 31.94
N PRO A 325 28.47 -16.97 32.89
CA PRO A 325 29.81 -16.78 33.43
C PRO A 325 30.95 -16.94 32.41
N GLN A 326 30.69 -17.63 31.29
CA GLN A 326 31.69 -17.89 30.25
C GLN A 326 31.49 -17.02 28.99
N HIS A 327 30.67 -15.96 29.07
CA HIS A 327 30.40 -15.13 27.90
C HIS A 327 31.68 -14.35 27.47
N PRO A 328 32.26 -14.62 26.28
CA PRO A 328 33.59 -14.10 25.92
C PRO A 328 33.68 -12.57 26.00
N LYS A 329 32.71 -11.88 25.37
CA LYS A 329 32.65 -10.41 25.39
C LYS A 329 32.50 -9.82 26.80
N ALA A 330 31.84 -10.53 27.71
CA ALA A 330 31.62 -10.02 29.07
C ALA A 330 32.92 -10.10 29.87
N LEU A 331 33.66 -11.20 29.73
CA LEU A 331 35.00 -11.37 30.30
C LEU A 331 36.00 -10.36 29.74
N ASP A 332 35.98 -10.11 28.42
CA ASP A 332 36.83 -9.10 27.80
C ASP A 332 36.55 -7.69 28.35
N MET A 333 35.27 -7.33 28.50
CA MET A 333 34.86 -6.05 29.09
C MET A 333 35.25 -5.94 30.57
N GLN A 334 35.10 -7.01 31.35
CA GLN A 334 35.51 -7.04 32.76
C GLN A 334 37.01 -6.79 32.91
N ALA A 335 37.84 -7.53 32.16
CA ALA A 335 39.29 -7.38 32.21
C ALA A 335 39.74 -5.95 31.85
N HIS A 336 39.09 -5.34 30.86
CA HIS A 336 39.36 -3.95 30.49
C HIS A 336 38.97 -2.97 31.60
N LEU A 337 37.77 -3.11 32.19
CA LEU A 337 37.30 -2.23 33.25
C LEU A 337 38.14 -2.34 34.53
N GLU A 338 38.62 -3.54 34.88
CA GLU A 338 39.52 -3.76 36.01
C GLU A 338 40.83 -2.98 35.86
N GLN A 339 41.43 -2.96 34.66
CA GLN A 339 42.64 -2.19 34.38
C GLN A 339 42.43 -0.69 34.51
N VAL A 340 41.26 -0.19 34.09
CA VAL A 340 40.96 1.25 34.09
C VAL A 340 40.52 1.76 35.46
N LEU A 341 39.84 0.95 36.26
CA LEU A 341 39.35 1.31 37.61
C LEU A 341 40.42 1.16 38.70
N LYS A 342 41.45 0.33 38.47
CA LYS A 342 42.61 0.17 39.36
C LYS A 342 43.91 0.49 38.61
N PRO A 343 44.15 1.76 38.23
CA PRO A 343 45.47 2.15 37.77
C PRO A 343 46.43 2.07 38.97
N ASP A 344 47.49 1.27 38.85
CA ASP A 344 48.54 1.14 39.87
C ASP A 344 49.07 2.50 40.37
#